data_AF-A0AAT9IIU5-F1
#
_entry.id   AF-A0AAT9IIU5-F1
#
_cell.length_a   1.000
_cell.length_b   1.000
_cell.length_c   1.000
_cell.angle_alpha   90.00
_cell.angle_beta   90.00
_cell.angle_gamma   90.00
#
_symmetry.space_group_name_H-M   'P 1'
#
loop_
_entity.id
_entity.type
_entity.pdbx_description
1 polymer ?
#
loop_
_entity_poly.entity_id
_entity_poly.type
_entity_poly.pdbx_seq_one_letter_code
_entity_poly.pdbx_strand_id
1 'polypeptide(L)'
;MSDTPIGRDVLVVANGRSGVSLGRPDRVPDVRRRMPGAAVHELAENETLDDVVAAAMAGENRPEVLGILGGDGSVSRAAHLARRHDLTLLVLPNGTFNHFARSAGIPDVDAGLDAYAAGHVRPVAVAEVSVDGGDPITVLNAVSLGAYPEFLAERERRTSLGKWWGGAVAAWREMHHATAVDVARGGKRASVWSVFAGVGQNDPDRIATMQRATLDDPVIDVRVHHARGTRARAIASLAFGEKTVAVLRALRVMPPASDIERILDEDFEIDVQAGSAPDIWVHDGELEEVGKDGFRLRVRAVPEGLRVYLPA
;
A
#
# COMPACT_ATOMS: atom_id res chain seq x y z
N MET A 1 -27.08 31.04 -10.15
CA MET A 1 -26.30 29.79 -10.32
C MET A 1 -24.89 30.26 -10.63
N SER A 2 -23.91 30.02 -9.76
CA SER A 2 -22.57 30.56 -10.02
C SER A 2 -22.03 29.90 -11.28
N ASP A 3 -21.56 30.71 -12.21
CA ASP A 3 -21.02 30.33 -13.52
C ASP A 3 -19.61 29.74 -13.37
N THR A 4 -19.36 29.05 -12.26
CA THR A 4 -18.03 28.58 -11.86
C THR A 4 -17.76 27.26 -12.55
N PRO A 5 -16.70 27.15 -13.36
CA PRO A 5 -16.32 25.90 -13.99
C PRO A 5 -16.12 24.79 -12.95
N ILE A 6 -16.64 23.60 -13.24
CA ILE A 6 -16.50 22.42 -12.36
C ILE A 6 -15.01 22.12 -12.16
N GLY A 7 -14.59 22.00 -10.90
CA GLY A 7 -13.23 21.62 -10.53
C GLY A 7 -12.25 22.76 -10.28
N ARG A 8 -12.71 24.01 -10.11
CA ARG A 8 -11.82 25.17 -9.87
C ARG A 8 -10.87 25.02 -8.67
N ASP A 9 -11.28 24.25 -7.68
CA ASP A 9 -10.59 23.91 -6.44
C ASP A 9 -9.77 22.60 -6.54
N VAL A 10 -9.72 21.98 -7.71
CA VAL A 10 -9.08 20.68 -7.93
C VAL A 10 -7.73 20.85 -8.63
N LEU A 11 -6.70 20.29 -8.03
CA LEU A 11 -5.44 19.95 -8.71
C LEU A 11 -5.48 18.47 -9.07
N VAL A 12 -5.46 18.12 -10.36
CA VAL A 12 -5.23 16.74 -10.81
C VAL A 12 -3.81 16.59 -11.30
N VAL A 13 -3.05 15.72 -10.66
CA VAL A 13 -1.73 15.33 -11.15
C VAL A 13 -1.84 14.01 -11.90
N ALA A 14 -1.35 13.96 -13.12
CA ALA A 14 -1.34 12.78 -13.98
C ALA A 14 0.08 12.22 -14.07
N ASN A 15 0.27 11.00 -13.59
CA ASN A 15 1.52 10.29 -13.76
C ASN A 15 1.49 9.47 -15.05
N GLY A 16 1.91 10.07 -16.17
CA GLY A 16 1.95 9.42 -17.48
C GLY A 16 2.81 8.16 -17.53
N ARG A 17 3.70 7.92 -16.55
CA ARG A 17 4.49 6.69 -16.47
C ARG A 17 3.66 5.50 -15.96
N SER A 18 2.57 5.77 -15.25
CA SER A 18 1.63 4.75 -14.77
C SER A 18 0.75 4.26 -15.92
N GLY A 19 0.97 3.02 -16.40
CA GLY A 19 0.10 2.34 -17.36
C GLY A 19 0.52 2.40 -18.84
N VAL A 20 1.53 3.21 -19.20
CA VAL A 20 2.06 3.29 -20.58
C VAL A 20 2.70 1.98 -21.04
N SER A 21 3.37 1.25 -20.13
CA SER A 21 3.92 -0.08 -20.42
C SER A 21 2.86 -1.14 -20.75
N LEU A 22 1.58 -0.83 -20.54
CA LEU A 22 0.44 -1.71 -20.81
C LEU A 22 -0.46 -1.22 -21.95
N GLY A 23 -0.07 -0.16 -22.67
CA GLY A 23 -0.85 0.37 -23.80
C GLY A 23 -2.22 0.92 -23.40
N ARG A 24 -2.39 1.38 -22.16
CA ARG A 24 -3.64 2.01 -21.70
C ARG A 24 -3.86 3.36 -22.40
N PRO A 25 -5.12 3.72 -22.72
CA PRO A 25 -5.41 5.00 -23.34
C PRO A 25 -5.07 6.15 -22.39
N ASP A 26 -4.62 7.27 -22.94
CA ASP A 26 -4.48 8.52 -22.18
C ASP A 26 -5.88 8.99 -21.72
N ARG A 27 -6.02 9.24 -20.41
CA ARG A 27 -7.27 9.64 -19.75
C ARG A 27 -7.25 11.11 -19.31
N VAL A 28 -6.16 11.84 -19.54
CA VAL A 28 -6.09 13.28 -19.27
C VAL A 28 -7.18 14.07 -20.03
N PRO A 29 -7.50 13.75 -21.31
CA PRO A 29 -8.59 14.42 -22.01
C PRO A 29 -9.96 14.25 -21.33
N ASP A 30 -10.22 13.09 -20.71
CA ASP A 30 -11.46 12.84 -19.98
C ASP A 30 -11.57 13.71 -18.73
N VAL A 31 -10.47 13.84 -17.98
CA VAL A 31 -10.37 14.74 -16.82
C VAL A 31 -10.63 16.18 -17.23
N ARG A 32 -9.92 16.69 -18.24
CA ARG A 32 -10.08 18.08 -18.74
C ARG A 32 -11.50 18.36 -19.23
N ARG A 33 -12.17 17.37 -19.84
CA ARG A 33 -13.55 17.49 -20.32
C ARG A 33 -14.57 17.52 -19.17
N ARG A 34 -14.39 16.71 -18.13
CA ARG A 34 -15.34 16.59 -17.02
C ARG A 34 -15.13 17.61 -15.90
N MET A 35 -13.91 18.11 -15.75
CA MET A 35 -13.54 19.13 -14.76
C MET A 35 -12.80 20.28 -15.47
N PRO A 36 -13.46 21.08 -16.30
CA PRO A 36 -12.82 22.14 -17.09
C PRO A 36 -12.20 23.26 -16.24
N GLY A 37 -12.56 23.36 -14.96
CA GLY A 37 -11.95 24.28 -14.00
C GLY A 37 -10.70 23.73 -13.31
N ALA A 38 -10.42 22.43 -13.41
CA ALA A 38 -9.31 21.80 -12.70
C ALA A 38 -7.95 22.21 -13.29
N ALA A 39 -7.00 22.45 -12.40
CA ALA A 39 -5.59 22.52 -12.76
C ALA A 39 -5.10 21.08 -13.02
N VAL A 40 -4.84 20.73 -14.28
CA VAL A 40 -4.36 19.38 -14.66
C VAL A 40 -2.89 19.44 -15.01
N HIS A 41 -2.05 18.85 -14.16
CA HIS A 41 -0.59 18.79 -14.33
C HIS A 41 -0.14 17.39 -14.73
N GLU A 42 0.49 17.25 -15.89
CA GLU A 42 1.08 16.00 -16.34
C GLU A 42 2.55 15.96 -15.88
N LEU A 43 2.92 15.00 -15.04
CA LEU A 43 4.27 14.93 -14.46
C LEU A 43 5.34 14.71 -15.54
N ALA A 44 6.28 15.66 -15.64
CA ALA A 44 7.48 15.48 -16.43
C ALA A 44 8.43 14.43 -15.81
N GLU A 45 9.45 13.99 -16.56
CA GLU A 45 10.42 12.98 -16.09
C GLU A 45 11.21 13.45 -14.85
N ASN A 46 11.51 14.75 -14.79
CA ASN A 46 12.31 15.39 -13.74
C ASN A 46 11.47 16.03 -12.63
N GLU A 47 10.15 15.87 -12.64
CA GLU A 47 9.25 16.37 -11.60
C GLU A 47 8.80 15.23 -10.69
N THR A 48 8.59 15.57 -9.42
CA THR A 48 7.94 14.70 -8.45
C THR A 48 6.53 15.20 -8.13
N LEU A 49 5.67 14.30 -7.63
CA LEU A 49 4.34 14.69 -7.16
C LEU A 49 4.43 15.71 -6.01
N ASP A 50 5.43 15.58 -5.14
CA ASP A 50 5.71 16.52 -4.06
C ASP A 50 5.97 17.92 -4.54
N ASP A 51 6.85 18.09 -5.53
CA ASP A 51 7.22 19.41 -6.05
C ASP A 51 5.98 20.13 -6.62
N VAL A 52 5.15 19.41 -7.37
CA VAL A 52 3.92 19.94 -7.97
C VAL A 52 2.90 20.33 -6.91
N VAL A 53 2.66 19.47 -5.92
CA VAL A 53 1.72 19.78 -4.83
C VAL A 53 2.26 20.93 -3.97
N ALA A 54 3.55 20.94 -3.62
CA ALA A 54 4.16 22.02 -2.86
C ALA A 54 4.04 23.37 -3.59
N ALA A 55 4.31 23.40 -4.90
CA ALA A 55 4.15 24.60 -5.72
C ALA A 55 2.69 25.09 -5.75
N ALA A 56 1.73 24.18 -5.91
CA ALA A 56 0.31 24.53 -5.90
C ALA A 56 -0.15 25.07 -4.54
N MET A 57 0.32 24.48 -3.43
CA MET A 57 0.02 24.93 -2.07
C MET A 57 0.69 26.28 -1.73
N ALA A 58 1.81 26.61 -2.36
CA ALA A 58 2.47 27.90 -2.21
C ALA A 58 1.79 29.03 -3.02
N GLY A 59 0.96 28.69 -4.01
CA GLY A 59 0.24 29.64 -4.86
C GLY A 59 -0.94 30.34 -4.17
N GLU A 60 -1.46 31.38 -4.83
CA GLU A 60 -2.63 32.15 -4.34
C GLU A 60 -3.94 31.36 -4.44
N ASN A 61 -4.06 30.49 -5.45
CA ASN A 61 -5.23 29.63 -5.67
C ASN A 61 -4.91 28.21 -5.20
N ARG A 62 -4.89 28.02 -3.87
CA ARG A 62 -4.64 26.70 -3.28
C ARG A 62 -5.77 25.73 -3.62
N PRO A 63 -5.48 24.49 -4.03
CA PRO A 63 -6.51 23.48 -4.22
C PRO A 63 -7.09 23.05 -2.87
N GLU A 64 -8.35 22.59 -2.88
CA GLU A 64 -8.99 21.89 -1.77
C GLU A 64 -9.04 20.37 -2.02
N VAL A 65 -8.88 19.98 -3.29
CA VAL A 65 -8.91 18.59 -3.75
C VAL A 65 -7.63 18.24 -4.50
N LEU A 66 -7.00 17.13 -4.11
CA LEU A 66 -5.89 16.53 -4.82
C LEU A 66 -6.40 15.29 -5.59
N GLY A 67 -6.50 15.43 -6.90
CA GLY A 67 -6.74 14.34 -7.83
C GLY A 67 -5.44 13.66 -8.27
N ILE A 68 -5.44 12.34 -8.35
CA ILE A 68 -4.30 11.57 -8.87
C ILE A 68 -4.75 10.59 -9.94
N LEU A 69 -4.26 10.80 -11.17
CA LEU A 69 -4.39 9.86 -12.28
C LEU A 69 -3.11 9.01 -12.34
N GLY A 70 -3.15 7.81 -11.76
CA GLY A 70 -1.95 6.98 -11.62
C GLY A 70 -2.21 5.58 -11.05
N GLY A 71 -1.13 4.82 -10.82
CA GLY A 71 -1.17 3.52 -10.16
C GLY A 71 -0.97 3.59 -8.63
N ASP A 72 -0.78 2.43 -7.99
CA ASP A 72 -0.74 2.29 -6.53
C ASP A 72 0.27 3.22 -5.83
N GLY A 73 1.53 3.28 -6.29
CA GLY A 73 2.54 4.17 -5.71
C GLY A 73 2.17 5.66 -5.84
N SER A 74 1.56 6.06 -6.96
CA SER A 74 1.08 7.44 -7.15
C SER A 74 -0.07 7.76 -6.21
N VAL A 75 -0.99 6.81 -6.02
CA VAL A 75 -2.13 6.94 -5.11
C VAL A 75 -1.67 7.00 -3.65
N SER A 76 -0.73 6.15 -3.24
CA SER A 76 -0.17 6.18 -1.89
C SER A 76 0.54 7.50 -1.61
N ARG A 77 1.37 7.98 -2.55
CA ARG A 77 2.05 9.27 -2.39
C ARG A 77 1.07 10.45 -2.36
N ALA A 78 0.05 10.45 -3.22
CA ALA A 78 -1.00 11.46 -3.23
C ALA A 78 -1.81 11.45 -1.92
N ALA A 79 -2.09 10.28 -1.35
CA ALA A 79 -2.74 10.14 -0.06
C ALA A 79 -1.91 10.77 1.07
N HIS A 80 -0.60 10.50 1.12
CA HIS A 80 0.27 11.15 2.10
C HIS A 80 0.25 12.68 1.98
N LEU A 81 0.35 13.20 0.74
CA LEU A 81 0.31 14.64 0.49
C LEU A 81 -1.06 15.27 0.79
N ALA A 82 -2.15 14.59 0.43
CA ALA A 82 -3.51 15.04 0.71
C ALA A 82 -3.72 15.16 2.23
N ARG A 83 -3.27 14.18 3.01
CA ARG A 83 -3.33 14.26 4.48
C ARG A 83 -2.45 15.37 5.03
N ARG A 84 -1.22 15.49 4.55
CA ARG A 84 -0.26 16.53 5.00
C ARG A 84 -0.77 17.95 4.76
N HIS A 85 -1.49 18.16 3.67
CA HIS A 85 -2.01 19.47 3.26
C HIS A 85 -3.50 19.67 3.54
N ASP A 86 -4.15 18.75 4.24
CA ASP A 86 -5.59 18.75 4.53
C ASP A 86 -6.48 18.91 3.27
N LEU A 87 -6.16 18.13 2.23
CA LEU A 87 -6.89 18.08 0.96
C LEU A 87 -7.80 16.84 0.92
N THR A 88 -8.93 16.96 0.21
CA THR A 88 -9.74 15.79 -0.14
C THR A 88 -9.08 15.05 -1.30
N LEU A 89 -8.93 13.74 -1.18
CA LEU A 89 -8.32 12.90 -2.19
C LEU A 89 -9.34 12.46 -3.25
N LEU A 90 -9.02 12.66 -4.52
CA LEU A 90 -9.73 12.11 -5.67
C LEU A 90 -8.86 11.06 -6.37
N VAL A 91 -9.26 9.79 -6.32
CA VAL A 91 -8.50 8.70 -6.93
C VAL A 91 -9.03 8.41 -8.34
N LEU A 92 -8.15 8.53 -9.35
CA LEU A 92 -8.43 8.20 -10.74
C LEU A 92 -7.51 7.03 -11.15
N PRO A 93 -7.94 5.77 -10.98
CA PRO A 93 -7.05 4.62 -11.09
C PRO A 93 -6.63 4.37 -12.54
N ASN A 94 -5.32 4.44 -12.81
CA ASN A 94 -4.71 4.16 -14.11
C ASN A 94 -3.56 3.14 -14.05
N GLY A 95 -3.39 2.44 -12.92
CA GLY A 95 -2.42 1.36 -12.75
C GLY A 95 -2.97 -0.05 -13.02
N THR A 96 -2.12 -1.05 -12.80
CA THR A 96 -2.44 -2.48 -13.02
C THR A 96 -3.29 -3.05 -11.90
N PHE A 97 -2.86 -2.85 -10.64
CA PHE A 97 -3.45 -3.51 -9.49
C PHE A 97 -4.46 -2.62 -8.77
N ASN A 98 -4.16 -1.33 -8.58
CA ASN A 98 -5.06 -0.32 -8.01
C ASN A 98 -5.75 -0.83 -6.73
N HIS A 99 -4.94 -1.37 -5.80
CA HIS A 99 -5.36 -2.04 -4.59
C HIS A 99 -6.31 -1.18 -3.75
N PHE A 100 -5.89 0.04 -3.43
CA PHE A 100 -6.73 0.98 -2.68
C PHE A 100 -8.00 1.33 -3.43
N ALA A 101 -7.90 1.68 -4.72
CA ALA A 101 -9.06 2.06 -5.53
C ALA A 101 -10.11 0.94 -5.59
N ARG A 102 -9.69 -0.32 -5.74
CA ARG A 102 -10.58 -1.48 -5.71
C ARG A 102 -11.27 -1.65 -4.36
N SER A 103 -10.53 -1.57 -3.25
CA SER A 103 -11.12 -1.60 -1.91
C SER A 103 -12.09 -0.44 -1.70
N ALA A 104 -11.77 0.73 -2.27
CA ALA A 104 -12.59 1.94 -2.24
C ALA A 104 -13.81 1.90 -3.19
N GLY A 105 -13.99 0.83 -3.97
CA GLY A 105 -15.09 0.71 -4.92
C GLY A 105 -14.94 1.55 -6.19
N ILE A 106 -13.72 2.03 -6.50
CA ILE A 106 -13.39 2.86 -7.67
C ILE A 106 -12.71 1.97 -8.73
N PRO A 107 -13.45 1.33 -9.64
CA PRO A 107 -12.89 0.39 -10.61
C PRO A 107 -12.07 1.06 -11.72
N ASP A 108 -12.42 2.30 -12.08
CA ASP A 108 -11.85 3.04 -13.21
C ASP A 108 -11.90 4.57 -12.98
N VAL A 109 -11.36 5.32 -13.94
CA VAL A 109 -11.33 6.78 -13.92
C VAL A 109 -12.73 7.39 -13.93
N ASP A 110 -13.69 6.77 -14.62
CA ASP A 110 -15.04 7.31 -14.75
C ASP A 110 -15.78 7.25 -13.41
N ALA A 111 -15.65 6.14 -12.68
CA ALA A 111 -16.20 6.00 -11.34
C ALA A 111 -15.64 7.04 -10.35
N GLY A 112 -14.35 7.37 -10.44
CA GLY A 112 -13.75 8.43 -9.61
C GLY A 112 -14.29 9.82 -9.96
N LEU A 113 -14.43 10.13 -11.24
CA LEU A 113 -15.01 11.39 -11.71
C LEU A 113 -16.51 11.50 -11.37
N ASP A 114 -17.24 10.39 -11.38
CA ASP A 114 -18.65 10.34 -10.96
C ASP A 114 -18.79 10.56 -9.45
N ALA A 115 -17.93 9.94 -8.63
CA ALA A 115 -17.89 10.17 -7.19
C ALA A 115 -17.62 11.66 -6.86
N TYR A 116 -16.69 12.28 -7.59
CA TYR A 116 -16.43 13.72 -7.48
C TYR A 116 -17.66 14.55 -7.87
N ALA A 117 -18.24 14.30 -9.04
CA ALA A 117 -19.40 15.05 -9.53
C ALA A 117 -20.63 14.93 -8.62
N ALA A 118 -20.79 13.79 -7.95
CA ALA A 118 -21.85 13.57 -6.96
C ALA A 118 -21.55 14.20 -5.59
N GLY A 119 -20.32 14.63 -5.32
CA GLY A 119 -19.92 15.23 -4.03
C GLY A 119 -19.84 14.22 -2.88
N HIS A 120 -19.70 12.92 -3.16
CA HIS A 120 -19.69 11.87 -2.15
C HIS A 120 -18.33 11.75 -1.47
N VAL A 121 -18.09 12.59 -0.47
CA VAL A 121 -16.88 12.53 0.35
C VAL A 121 -17.13 11.68 1.58
N ARG A 122 -16.22 10.74 1.86
CA ARG A 122 -16.24 9.91 3.06
C ARG A 122 -14.88 9.94 3.76
N PRO A 123 -14.86 9.94 5.10
CA PRO A 123 -13.63 9.68 5.83
C PRO A 123 -13.19 8.23 5.63
N VAL A 124 -11.88 8.01 5.58
CA VAL A 124 -11.27 6.68 5.57
C VAL A 124 -10.15 6.63 6.62
N ALA A 125 -10.04 5.50 7.29
CA ALA A 125 -8.90 5.17 8.13
C ALA A 125 -7.65 4.91 7.27
N VAL A 126 -6.51 5.29 7.82
CA VAL A 126 -5.16 5.06 7.27
C VAL A 126 -4.23 4.63 8.40
N ALA A 127 -3.02 4.19 8.06
CA ALA A 127 -1.94 4.07 9.02
C ALA A 127 -0.94 5.22 8.88
N GLU A 128 -0.28 5.55 9.98
CA GLU A 128 0.98 6.29 10.03
C GLU A 128 2.09 5.33 10.39
N VAL A 129 3.21 5.41 9.68
CA VAL A 129 4.42 4.67 10.00
C VAL A 129 5.57 5.61 10.21
N SER A 130 6.24 5.49 11.36
CA SER A 130 7.44 6.25 11.68
C SER A 130 8.57 5.31 12.07
N VAL A 131 9.78 5.65 11.64
CA VAL A 131 11.03 4.97 12.02
C VAL A 131 11.78 5.84 13.02
N ASP A 132 12.15 5.28 14.17
CA ASP A 132 12.93 5.96 15.23
C ASP A 132 12.36 7.32 15.67
N GLY A 133 11.03 7.48 15.59
CA GLY A 133 10.34 8.72 15.94
C GLY A 133 10.50 9.85 14.91
N GLY A 134 10.98 9.54 13.70
CA GLY A 134 11.00 10.46 12.57
C GLY A 134 9.60 10.80 12.03
N ASP A 135 9.57 11.61 10.98
CA ASP A 135 8.32 12.07 10.37
C ASP A 135 7.48 10.88 9.86
N PRO A 136 6.18 10.81 10.20
CA PRO A 136 5.35 9.68 9.83
C PRO A 136 4.98 9.71 8.35
N ILE A 137 5.04 8.55 7.72
CA ILE A 137 4.56 8.28 6.37
C ILE A 137 3.13 7.75 6.46
N THR A 138 2.25 8.22 5.59
CA THR A 138 0.85 7.76 5.53
C THR A 138 0.79 6.52 4.64
N VAL A 139 0.11 5.49 5.11
CA VAL A 139 -0.02 4.18 4.45
C VAL A 139 -1.49 3.82 4.31
N LEU A 140 -1.88 3.41 3.11
CA LEU A 140 -3.27 3.09 2.76
C LEU A 140 -3.65 1.63 3.00
N ASN A 141 -2.74 0.69 2.73
CA ASN A 141 -3.04 -0.73 2.74
C ASN A 141 -2.21 -1.48 3.77
N ALA A 142 -0.89 -1.45 3.67
CA ALA A 142 -0.05 -2.28 4.52
C ALA A 142 1.41 -1.84 4.58
N VAL A 143 2.04 -2.23 5.69
CA VAL A 143 3.48 -2.18 5.92
C VAL A 143 4.00 -3.60 6.14
N SER A 144 5.21 -3.87 5.67
CA SER A 144 5.85 -5.18 5.84
C SER A 144 7.37 -5.08 6.03
N LEU A 145 7.90 -6.00 6.83
CA LEU A 145 9.33 -6.17 7.07
C LEU A 145 9.70 -7.67 7.08
N GLY A 146 10.99 -7.97 6.90
CA GLY A 146 11.51 -9.34 6.77
C GLY A 146 11.46 -9.85 5.35
N ALA A 147 11.41 -11.16 5.12
CA ALA A 147 11.58 -11.78 3.80
C ALA A 147 10.48 -11.44 2.77
N TYR A 148 9.47 -10.64 3.12
CA TYR A 148 8.32 -10.32 2.26
C TYR A 148 8.62 -9.48 0.99
N PRO A 149 9.55 -8.49 0.98
CA PRO A 149 9.88 -7.68 -0.19
C PRO A 149 10.42 -8.51 -1.37
N GLU A 150 11.17 -9.58 -1.08
CA GLU A 150 11.73 -10.49 -2.08
C GLU A 150 10.60 -11.26 -2.82
N PHE A 151 9.54 -11.68 -2.11
CA PHE A 151 8.39 -12.35 -2.74
C PHE A 151 7.48 -11.43 -3.56
N LEU A 152 7.40 -10.14 -3.21
CA LEU A 152 6.61 -9.17 -3.96
C LEU A 152 7.27 -8.84 -5.31
N ALA A 153 8.60 -8.69 -5.33
CA ALA A 153 9.36 -8.36 -6.53
C ALA A 153 9.29 -9.45 -7.64
N GLU A 154 9.18 -10.73 -7.28
CA GLU A 154 9.07 -11.82 -8.28
C GLU A 154 7.65 -11.94 -8.87
N ARG A 155 6.60 -11.53 -8.13
CA ARG A 155 5.24 -11.47 -8.67
C ARG A 155 5.11 -10.43 -9.79
N GLU A 156 5.80 -9.31 -9.68
CA GLU A 156 5.71 -8.21 -10.66
C GLU A 156 6.32 -8.55 -12.02
N ARG A 157 7.33 -9.44 -12.07
CA ARG A 157 7.99 -9.79 -13.34
C ARG A 157 7.28 -10.86 -14.18
N ARG A 158 6.32 -11.63 -13.63
CA ARG A 158 5.84 -12.87 -14.28
C ARG A 158 4.35 -13.14 -14.14
N THR A 159 3.50 -12.15 -14.40
CA THR A 159 2.07 -12.39 -14.68
C THR A 159 1.80 -12.95 -16.09
N SER A 160 2.82 -13.10 -16.93
CA SER A 160 2.73 -13.89 -18.17
C SER A 160 3.79 -14.99 -18.19
N LEU A 161 3.40 -16.20 -17.80
CA LEU A 161 3.80 -17.50 -18.39
C LEU A 161 3.39 -18.62 -17.44
N GLY A 162 2.48 -19.47 -17.92
CA GLY A 162 2.00 -20.63 -17.20
C GLY A 162 3.11 -21.62 -16.88
N LYS A 163 3.47 -21.71 -15.60
CA LYS A 163 3.75 -22.96 -14.86
C LYS A 163 4.02 -22.54 -13.41
N TRP A 164 3.07 -22.85 -12.53
CA TRP A 164 3.12 -22.63 -11.07
C TRP A 164 4.42 -23.11 -10.39
N TRP A 165 5.16 -24.03 -11.01
CA TRP A 165 6.50 -24.46 -10.59
C TRP A 165 7.56 -23.34 -10.68
N GLY A 166 7.45 -22.40 -11.61
CA GLY A 166 8.43 -21.31 -11.79
C GLY A 166 8.43 -20.34 -10.61
N GLY A 167 7.25 -19.92 -10.15
CA GLY A 167 7.10 -19.10 -8.96
C GLY A 167 7.52 -19.84 -7.68
N ALA A 168 7.25 -21.14 -7.58
CA ALA A 168 7.65 -21.95 -6.43
C ALA A 168 9.18 -22.16 -6.34
N VAL A 169 9.88 -22.35 -7.47
CA VAL A 169 11.34 -22.51 -7.51
C VAL A 169 12.07 -21.19 -7.26
N ALA A 170 11.52 -20.06 -7.72
CA ALA A 170 12.06 -18.73 -7.42
C ALA A 170 11.91 -18.39 -5.94
N ALA A 171 10.70 -18.56 -5.38
CA ALA A 171 10.45 -18.44 -3.94
C ALA A 171 11.36 -19.36 -3.10
N TRP A 172 11.64 -20.58 -3.58
CA TRP A 172 12.57 -21.50 -2.92
C TRP A 172 14.03 -21.02 -2.95
N ARG A 173 14.49 -20.43 -4.06
CA ARG A 173 15.85 -19.88 -4.19
C ARG A 173 16.07 -18.62 -3.34
N GLU A 174 15.09 -17.74 -3.29
CA GLU A 174 15.14 -16.52 -2.47
C GLU A 174 15.09 -16.86 -0.98
N MET A 175 14.26 -17.82 -0.58
CA MET A 175 14.23 -18.30 0.80
C MET A 175 15.48 -19.03 1.27
N HIS A 176 16.32 -19.50 0.35
CA HIS A 176 17.61 -20.07 0.72
C HIS A 176 18.59 -19.02 1.24
N HIS A 177 18.38 -17.75 0.88
CA HIS A 177 19.17 -16.59 1.33
C HIS A 177 18.44 -15.70 2.36
N ALA A 178 17.12 -15.83 2.48
CA ALA A 178 16.35 -15.12 3.49
C ALA A 178 16.86 -15.42 4.92
N THR A 179 17.19 -14.35 5.64
CA THR A 179 17.63 -14.41 7.03
C THR A 179 16.45 -14.02 7.92
N ALA A 180 16.24 -14.76 9.01
CA ALA A 180 15.20 -14.42 9.97
C ALA A 180 15.57 -13.10 10.66
N VAL A 181 14.61 -12.20 10.77
CA VAL A 181 14.73 -10.91 11.43
C VAL A 181 14.58 -11.11 12.91
N ASP A 182 15.51 -10.58 13.70
CA ASP A 182 15.39 -10.57 15.14
C ASP A 182 14.64 -9.30 15.55
N VAL A 183 13.52 -9.49 16.24
CA VAL A 183 12.63 -8.42 16.66
C VAL A 183 12.41 -8.45 18.17
N ALA A 184 12.09 -7.30 18.75
CA ALA A 184 11.63 -7.19 20.12
C ALA A 184 10.33 -6.38 20.22
N ARG A 185 9.42 -6.83 21.09
CA ARG A 185 8.18 -6.14 21.43
C ARG A 185 7.82 -6.37 22.88
N GLY A 186 7.51 -5.30 23.62
CA GLY A 186 7.10 -5.41 25.04
C GLY A 186 8.12 -6.17 25.90
N GLY A 187 9.42 -5.99 25.64
CA GLY A 187 10.51 -6.65 26.35
C GLY A 187 10.74 -8.13 25.97
N LYS A 188 9.96 -8.70 25.05
CA LYS A 188 10.15 -10.07 24.55
C LYS A 188 10.86 -10.05 23.20
N ARG A 189 11.84 -10.93 23.03
CA ARG A 189 12.57 -11.12 21.77
C ARG A 189 12.02 -12.33 21.00
N ALA A 190 11.97 -12.21 19.68
CA ALA A 190 11.60 -13.29 18.77
C ALA A 190 12.43 -13.18 17.48
N SER A 191 12.63 -14.32 16.82
CA SER A 191 13.14 -14.35 15.45
C SER A 191 11.96 -14.62 14.51
N VAL A 192 11.79 -13.83 13.46
CA VAL A 192 10.61 -13.82 12.59
C VAL A 192 11.02 -13.83 11.13
N TRP A 193 10.25 -14.52 10.29
CA TRP A 193 10.42 -14.46 8.84
C TRP A 193 9.86 -13.17 8.27
N SER A 194 8.75 -12.70 8.82
CA SER A 194 8.11 -11.44 8.40
C SER A 194 7.20 -10.88 9.48
N VAL A 195 7.00 -9.57 9.42
CA VAL A 195 5.88 -8.89 10.07
C VAL A 195 5.12 -8.13 9.00
N PHE A 196 3.80 -8.28 9.00
CA PHE A 196 2.89 -7.60 8.08
C PHE A 196 1.84 -6.86 8.90
N ALA A 197 1.72 -5.56 8.71
CA ALA A 197 0.77 -4.69 9.39
C ALA A 197 -0.19 -4.11 8.36
N GLY A 198 -1.40 -4.67 8.26
CA GLY A 198 -2.45 -4.22 7.35
C GLY A 198 -3.40 -3.21 8.01
N VAL A 199 -3.87 -2.23 7.25
CA VAL A 199 -4.90 -1.28 7.68
C VAL A 199 -6.26 -1.97 7.67
N GLY A 200 -7.03 -1.78 8.75
CA GLY A 200 -8.36 -2.34 8.95
C GLY A 200 -8.37 -3.80 9.40
N GLN A 201 -9.55 -4.30 9.74
CA GLN A 201 -9.73 -5.71 10.09
C GLN A 201 -9.72 -6.57 8.84
N ASN A 202 -8.63 -7.28 8.60
CA ASN A 202 -8.44 -8.09 7.40
C ASN A 202 -8.97 -9.52 7.59
N ASP A 203 -9.23 -10.22 6.48
CA ASP A 203 -9.75 -11.60 6.47
C ASP A 203 -8.87 -12.52 7.34
N PRO A 204 -9.40 -13.07 8.45
CA PRO A 204 -8.60 -13.84 9.40
C PRO A 204 -7.93 -15.07 8.78
N ASP A 205 -8.53 -15.64 7.72
CA ASP A 205 -8.05 -16.86 7.08
C ASP A 205 -6.92 -16.62 6.06
N ARG A 206 -6.60 -15.35 5.74
CA ARG A 206 -5.58 -14.98 4.74
C ARG A 206 -4.32 -14.39 5.35
N ILE A 207 -3.23 -15.16 5.35
CA ILE A 207 -1.93 -14.83 5.96
C ILE A 207 -1.32 -13.48 5.51
N ALA A 208 -1.63 -13.00 4.30
CA ALA A 208 -1.35 -11.63 3.87
C ALA A 208 -2.44 -11.16 2.90
N THR A 209 -3.08 -10.04 3.21
CA THR A 209 -4.08 -9.39 2.34
C THR A 209 -3.52 -8.06 1.85
N MET A 210 -3.21 -7.97 0.56
CA MET A 210 -2.84 -6.70 -0.08
C MET A 210 -4.03 -5.76 -0.30
N GLN A 211 -5.25 -6.23 -0.05
CA GLN A 211 -6.47 -5.45 -0.14
C GLN A 211 -7.12 -5.42 1.23
N ARG A 212 -7.36 -4.20 1.72
CA ARG A 212 -8.14 -3.99 2.95
C ARG A 212 -9.59 -4.40 2.73
N ALA A 213 -10.19 -4.99 3.75
CA ALA A 213 -11.60 -5.41 3.74
C ALA A 213 -12.56 -4.25 4.04
N THR A 214 -12.12 -3.31 4.87
CA THR A 214 -12.87 -2.13 5.32
C THR A 214 -12.08 -0.86 5.05
N LEU A 215 -12.76 0.29 5.03
CA LEU A 215 -12.11 1.59 4.75
C LEU A 215 -11.99 2.48 5.98
N ASP A 216 -12.76 2.19 7.02
CA ASP A 216 -13.07 3.05 8.15
C ASP A 216 -12.64 2.45 9.50
N ASP A 217 -12.29 1.16 9.54
CA ASP A 217 -11.79 0.52 10.77
C ASP A 217 -10.43 1.10 11.19
N PRO A 218 -10.32 1.75 12.36
CA PRO A 218 -9.08 2.35 12.83
C PRO A 218 -8.22 1.32 13.58
N VAL A 219 -8.01 0.15 12.99
CA VAL A 219 -7.22 -0.94 13.58
C VAL A 219 -6.12 -1.34 12.62
N ILE A 220 -4.97 -1.75 13.16
CA ILE A 220 -3.89 -2.39 12.44
C ILE A 220 -3.95 -3.90 12.70
N ASP A 221 -4.14 -4.68 11.64
CA ASP A 221 -4.06 -6.14 11.67
C ASP A 221 -2.61 -6.58 11.43
N VAL A 222 -1.92 -6.87 12.53
CA VAL A 222 -0.52 -7.28 12.53
C VAL A 222 -0.39 -8.79 12.53
N ARG A 223 0.38 -9.31 11.58
CA ARG A 223 0.70 -10.73 11.43
C ARG A 223 2.20 -10.91 11.58
N VAL A 224 2.58 -11.63 12.64
CA VAL A 224 3.97 -11.97 12.93
C VAL A 224 4.18 -13.44 12.58
N HIS A 225 5.00 -13.68 11.56
CA HIS A 225 5.37 -15.03 11.16
C HIS A 225 6.66 -15.42 11.88
N HIS A 226 6.52 -16.16 12.97
CA HIS A 226 7.64 -16.59 13.81
C HIS A 226 8.54 -17.58 13.06
N ALA A 227 9.86 -17.42 13.20
CA ALA A 227 10.84 -18.33 12.63
C ALA A 227 11.00 -19.61 13.46
N ARG A 228 9.89 -20.35 13.62
CA ARG A 228 9.84 -21.65 14.31
C ARG A 228 9.87 -22.79 13.29
N GLY A 229 10.69 -23.79 13.53
CA GLY A 229 10.78 -24.97 12.64
C GLY A 229 11.68 -24.77 11.41
N THR A 230 11.39 -25.48 10.32
CA THR A 230 12.25 -25.53 9.13
C THR A 230 11.87 -24.47 8.09
N ARG A 231 12.85 -23.93 7.35
CA ARG A 231 12.65 -22.96 6.25
C ARG A 231 11.58 -23.39 5.24
N ALA A 232 11.44 -24.69 5.00
CA ALA A 232 10.42 -25.26 4.12
C ALA A 232 8.97 -24.97 4.55
N ARG A 233 8.70 -24.88 5.86
CA ARG A 233 7.38 -24.51 6.38
C ARG A 233 7.09 -23.03 6.19
N ALA A 234 8.10 -22.19 6.35
CA ALA A 234 7.98 -20.77 6.11
C ALA A 234 7.74 -20.43 4.62
N ILE A 235 8.29 -21.22 3.69
CA ILE A 235 7.91 -21.16 2.26
C ILE A 235 6.42 -21.48 2.08
N ALA A 236 5.92 -22.51 2.80
CA ALA A 236 4.56 -22.97 2.65
C ALA A 236 3.50 -21.99 3.18
N SER A 237 3.77 -21.16 4.20
CA SER A 237 2.84 -20.09 4.62
C SER A 237 2.68 -18.98 3.58
N LEU A 238 3.65 -18.85 2.67
CA LEU A 238 3.62 -17.88 1.58
C LEU A 238 2.92 -18.45 0.35
N ALA A 239 2.30 -19.62 0.45
CA ALA A 239 1.55 -20.20 -0.65
C ALA A 239 0.23 -19.45 -0.85
N PHE A 240 0.13 -18.77 -1.98
CA PHE A 240 -1.07 -18.03 -2.36
C PHE A 240 -1.96 -18.88 -3.31
N GLY A 241 -3.25 -19.00 -2.96
CA GLY A 241 -4.28 -19.67 -3.76
C GLY A 241 -4.86 -20.95 -3.13
N GLU A 242 -6.18 -21.10 -3.17
CA GLU A 242 -6.92 -22.18 -2.50
C GLU A 242 -6.42 -23.59 -2.85
N LYS A 243 -6.07 -23.82 -4.13
CA LYS A 243 -5.58 -25.13 -4.61
C LYS A 243 -4.17 -25.45 -4.11
N THR A 244 -3.28 -24.46 -4.06
CA THR A 244 -1.91 -24.62 -3.57
C THR A 244 -1.90 -24.87 -2.07
N VAL A 245 -2.72 -24.11 -1.32
CA VAL A 245 -2.91 -24.28 0.12
C VAL A 245 -3.48 -25.67 0.45
N ALA A 246 -4.43 -26.17 -0.34
CA ALA A 246 -5.01 -27.50 -0.14
C ALA A 246 -3.98 -28.63 -0.33
N VAL A 247 -3.13 -28.55 -1.36
CA VAL A 247 -2.07 -29.53 -1.61
C VAL A 247 -1.00 -29.50 -0.51
N LEU A 248 -0.56 -28.32 -0.09
CA LEU A 248 0.44 -28.20 0.98
C LEU A 248 -0.09 -28.66 2.34
N ARG A 249 -1.38 -28.45 2.60
CA ARG A 249 -2.07 -28.98 3.78
C ARG A 249 -2.14 -30.50 3.75
N ALA A 250 -2.45 -31.10 2.60
CA ALA A 250 -2.46 -32.55 2.42
C ALA A 250 -1.07 -33.19 2.64
N LEU A 251 0.00 -32.48 2.24
CA LEU A 251 1.38 -32.91 2.43
C LEU A 251 1.95 -32.62 3.83
N ARG A 252 1.18 -32.00 4.74
CA ARG A 252 1.61 -31.55 6.09
C ARG A 252 2.85 -30.63 6.08
N VAL A 253 3.02 -29.87 5.00
CA VAL A 253 4.13 -28.92 4.83
C VAL A 253 3.74 -27.51 5.29
N MET A 254 2.43 -27.23 5.44
CA MET A 254 1.95 -25.98 6.01
C MET A 254 2.52 -25.77 7.42
N PRO A 255 2.96 -24.55 7.76
CA PRO A 255 3.29 -24.24 9.14
C PRO A 255 2.01 -24.38 9.99
N PRO A 256 2.11 -24.93 11.20
CA PRO A 256 0.99 -24.91 12.12
C PRO A 256 0.52 -23.48 12.35
N ALA A 257 -0.79 -23.28 12.56
CA ALA A 257 -1.37 -21.96 12.84
C ALA A 257 -0.70 -21.26 14.06
N SER A 258 0.00 -22.01 14.91
CA SER A 258 0.82 -21.50 16.02
C SER A 258 2.05 -20.67 15.60
N ASP A 259 2.47 -20.74 14.34
CA ASP A 259 3.64 -20.01 13.84
C ASP A 259 3.28 -18.60 13.34
N ILE A 260 1.98 -18.31 13.21
CA ILE A 260 1.47 -17.00 12.81
C ILE A 260 0.71 -16.42 13.99
N GLU A 261 1.28 -15.40 14.61
CA GLU A 261 0.61 -14.61 15.63
C GLU A 261 -0.16 -13.49 14.94
N ARG A 262 -1.44 -13.33 15.28
CA ARG A 262 -2.28 -12.21 14.84
C ARG A 262 -2.53 -11.30 16.02
N ILE A 263 -2.27 -10.01 15.82
CA ILE A 263 -2.48 -8.94 16.80
C ILE A 263 -3.36 -7.89 16.12
N LEU A 264 -4.42 -7.48 16.80
CA LEU A 264 -5.21 -6.32 16.42
C LEU A 264 -4.85 -5.21 17.38
N ASP A 265 -4.27 -4.12 16.88
CA ASP A 265 -3.78 -3.01 17.68
C ASP A 265 -4.08 -1.68 16.98
N GLU A 266 -4.25 -0.60 17.72
CA GLU A 266 -4.37 0.75 17.14
C GLU A 266 -3.00 1.43 17.06
N ASP A 267 -2.03 0.95 17.84
CA ASP A 267 -0.70 1.55 17.98
C ASP A 267 0.33 0.45 18.23
N PHE A 268 0.94 -0.02 17.16
CA PHE A 268 1.86 -1.14 17.16
C PHE A 268 3.31 -0.68 17.06
N GLU A 269 4.15 -1.08 18.02
CA GLU A 269 5.59 -0.84 17.99
C GLU A 269 6.38 -2.16 17.95
N ILE A 270 7.45 -2.16 17.16
CA ILE A 270 8.40 -3.26 17.07
C ILE A 270 9.84 -2.74 16.87
N ASP A 271 10.77 -3.27 17.66
CA ASP A 271 12.20 -2.99 17.52
C ASP A 271 12.86 -4.07 16.65
N VAL A 272 13.43 -3.68 15.52
CA VAL A 272 14.25 -4.54 14.66
C VAL A 272 15.71 -4.47 15.11
N GLN A 273 16.33 -5.61 15.39
CA GLN A 273 17.71 -5.64 15.90
C GLN A 273 18.74 -5.49 14.78
N ALA A 274 19.85 -4.81 15.08
CA ALA A 274 20.98 -4.61 14.17
C ALA A 274 21.48 -5.93 13.56
N GLY A 275 21.81 -5.92 12.27
CA GLY A 275 22.43 -7.03 11.56
C GLY A 275 21.56 -8.28 11.38
N SER A 276 20.27 -8.22 11.69
CA SER A 276 19.37 -9.39 11.64
C SER A 276 18.58 -9.52 10.32
N ALA A 277 18.53 -8.49 9.49
CA ALA A 277 17.57 -8.39 8.38
C ALA A 277 18.01 -7.41 7.30
N PRO A 278 17.39 -7.45 6.09
CA PRO A 278 17.64 -6.44 5.08
C PRO A 278 17.35 -5.03 5.60
N ASP A 279 18.15 -4.09 5.13
CA ASP A 279 18.13 -2.66 5.48
C ASP A 279 16.93 -1.93 4.86
N ILE A 280 15.79 -2.62 4.71
CA ILE A 280 14.60 -2.10 4.05
C ILE A 280 13.31 -2.52 4.78
N TRP A 281 12.29 -1.68 4.66
CA TRP A 281 10.90 -2.05 4.87
C TRP A 281 10.06 -1.58 3.69
N VAL A 282 8.85 -2.12 3.56
CA VAL A 282 7.94 -1.84 2.44
C VAL A 282 6.62 -1.30 2.94
N HIS A 283 6.08 -0.27 2.29
CA HIS A 283 4.71 0.21 2.49
C HIS A 283 4.01 0.48 1.17
N ASP A 284 2.76 0.03 1.03
CA ASP A 284 1.97 0.18 -0.20
C ASP A 284 2.67 -0.22 -1.53
N GLY A 285 3.76 -1.00 -1.45
CA GLY A 285 4.61 -1.40 -2.58
C GLY A 285 5.88 -0.55 -2.76
N GLU A 286 6.03 0.54 -2.03
CA GLU A 286 7.23 1.39 -2.00
C GLU A 286 8.26 0.85 -0.99
N LEU A 287 9.54 0.95 -1.35
CA LEU A 287 10.68 0.48 -0.57
C LEU A 287 11.33 1.66 0.17
N GLU A 288 11.59 1.49 1.46
CA GLU A 288 12.26 2.47 2.30
C GLU A 288 13.53 1.88 2.87
N GLU A 289 14.66 2.53 2.65
CA GLU A 289 15.96 2.13 3.20
C GLU A 289 16.12 2.61 4.65
N VAL A 290 16.68 1.77 5.49
CA VAL A 290 16.99 2.03 6.90
C VAL A 290 18.44 1.68 7.20
N GLY A 291 18.98 2.21 8.30
CA GLY A 291 20.35 1.91 8.72
C GLY A 291 20.51 0.47 9.21
N LYS A 292 21.76 -0.04 9.16
CA LYS A 292 22.15 -1.38 9.66
C LYS A 292 22.11 -1.53 11.18
N ASP A 293 21.95 -0.42 11.89
CA ASP A 293 22.06 -0.33 13.35
C ASP A 293 20.78 -0.80 14.09
N GLY A 294 19.83 -1.38 13.35
CA GLY A 294 18.49 -1.66 13.86
C GLY A 294 17.65 -0.39 13.91
N PHE A 295 16.35 -0.56 14.07
CA PHE A 295 15.41 0.56 14.07
C PHE A 295 14.12 0.19 14.82
N ARG A 296 13.43 1.19 15.34
CA ARG A 296 12.07 1.05 15.87
C ARG A 296 11.07 1.46 14.80
N LEU A 297 10.19 0.53 14.43
CA LEU A 297 9.04 0.81 13.59
C LEU A 297 7.81 0.98 14.48
N ARG A 298 7.10 2.10 14.34
CA ARG A 298 5.78 2.32 14.92
C ARG A 298 4.76 2.45 13.81
N VAL A 299 3.67 1.68 13.91
CA VAL A 299 2.53 1.70 12.99
C VAL A 299 1.28 2.05 13.79
N ARG A 300 0.69 3.21 13.49
CA ARG A 300 -0.46 3.73 14.22
C ARG A 300 -1.66 3.90 13.29
N ALA A 301 -2.82 3.41 13.70
CA ALA A 301 -4.06 3.70 13.00
C ALA A 301 -4.49 5.16 13.24
N VAL A 302 -4.92 5.81 12.16
CA VAL A 302 -5.50 7.15 12.19
C VAL A 302 -6.95 7.04 11.76
N PRO A 303 -7.91 7.12 12.70
CA PRO A 303 -9.32 7.22 12.37
C PRO A 303 -9.55 8.44 11.49
N GLU A 304 -10.37 8.28 10.45
CA GLU A 304 -10.73 9.37 9.53
C GLU A 304 -9.53 10.15 8.95
N GLY A 305 -8.36 9.50 8.83
CA GLY A 305 -7.12 10.17 8.46
C GLY A 305 -7.07 10.71 7.04
N LEU A 306 -8.04 10.36 6.18
CA LEU A 306 -8.21 10.94 4.85
C LEU A 306 -9.68 11.17 4.52
N ARG A 307 -9.95 12.24 3.79
CA ARG A 307 -11.23 12.48 3.11
C ARG A 307 -11.09 12.02 1.65
N VAL A 308 -11.97 11.17 1.17
CA VAL A 308 -11.88 10.60 -0.19
C VAL A 308 -13.23 10.69 -0.90
N TYR A 309 -13.21 11.04 -2.18
CA TYR A 309 -14.38 10.89 -3.04
C TYR A 309 -14.61 9.41 -3.36
N LEU A 310 -15.74 8.87 -2.92
CA LEU A 310 -16.11 7.46 -3.09
C LEU A 310 -17.46 7.33 -3.80
N PRO A 311 -17.69 6.26 -4.57
CA PRO A 311 -19.02 5.92 -5.05
C PRO A 311 -20.01 5.71 -3.89
N ALA A 312 -21.30 5.88 -4.20
CA ALA A 312 -22.40 5.71 -3.24
C ALA A 312 -22.52 4.28 -2.72
#